data_AF-A0A351FPT1-F1
#
_entry.id   AF-A0A351FPT1-F1
#
_cell.length_a   1.000
_cell.length_b   1.000
_cell.length_c   1.000
_cell.angle_alpha   90.00
_cell.angle_beta   90.00
_cell.angle_gamma   90.00
#
_symmetry.space_group_name_H-M   'P 1'
#
loop_
_entity.id
_entity.type
_entity.pdbx_description
1 polymer ?
#
loop_
_entity_poly.entity_id
_entity_poly.type
_entity_poly.pdbx_seq_one_letter_code
_entity_poly.pdbx_strand_id
1 'polypeptide(L)'
;MRPILCYTLLLLVVGCKTPAHFSAFEAPSNDRAWEPSLAVLSRADVDQDHVKLYNVRRCHYVTEDVYTTEYRDREFSLDDVQTVDFIVVPFKDFPSLAHTMLSFGMADGSQIGVSVEARLEKHETYSVAKGALKQFELIYVIADEQDLITLRTQHRDTDVYVYRAQATTTQVQALFLDVLQRVNQLGQQPEFYNTLANNCTTNLAMHINALKPDTIPYGMQLLLPGHSDKLGYRLALLDTSVPFETLRARALVTAKANAANGSADFSRRIRQ
;
A
#
# COMPACT_ATOMS: atom_id res chain seq x y z
N MET A 1 74.73 -41.44 33.15
CA MET A 1 74.91 -40.01 32.79
C MET A 1 73.67 -39.56 32.03
N ARG A 2 72.97 -38.55 32.58
CA ARG A 2 71.93 -37.66 32.01
C ARG A 2 70.93 -38.21 30.95
N PRO A 3 69.61 -38.22 31.23
CA PRO A 3 68.59 -38.43 30.22
C PRO A 3 68.37 -37.16 29.39
N ILE A 4 68.20 -37.33 28.07
CA ILE A 4 67.81 -36.25 27.16
C ILE A 4 66.29 -36.10 27.23
N LEU A 5 65.89 -34.89 27.59
CA LEU A 5 64.52 -34.43 27.75
C LEU A 5 63.84 -34.34 26.37
N CYS A 6 62.84 -35.19 26.12
CA CYS A 6 61.99 -35.11 24.92
C CYS A 6 60.79 -34.21 25.27
N TYR A 7 60.82 -32.94 24.86
CA TYR A 7 59.67 -32.04 24.98
C TYR A 7 58.67 -32.35 23.86
N THR A 8 57.64 -33.14 24.17
CA THR A 8 56.46 -33.28 23.32
C THR A 8 55.63 -32.00 23.45
N LEU A 9 55.62 -31.18 22.39
CA LEU A 9 54.77 -30.00 22.29
C LEU A 9 53.32 -30.45 22.15
N LEU A 10 52.53 -30.34 23.22
CA LEU A 10 51.10 -30.59 23.21
C LEU A 10 50.41 -29.41 22.49
N LEU A 11 50.10 -29.57 21.19
CA LEU A 11 49.23 -28.65 20.46
C LEU A 11 47.79 -28.78 21.00
N LEU A 12 47.44 -27.93 21.96
CA LEU A 12 46.05 -27.68 22.32
C LEU A 12 45.36 -27.02 21.12
N VAL A 13 44.66 -27.82 20.32
CA VAL A 13 43.67 -27.32 19.36
C VAL A 13 42.48 -26.82 20.18
N VAL A 14 42.55 -25.56 20.63
CA VAL A 14 41.38 -24.85 21.12
C VAL A 14 40.51 -24.59 19.90
N GLY A 15 39.52 -25.48 19.69
CA GLY A 15 38.46 -25.25 18.71
C GLY A 15 37.69 -24.00 19.11
N CYS A 16 38.06 -22.86 18.54
CA CYS A 16 37.18 -21.71 18.46
C CYS A 16 35.96 -22.15 17.64
N LYS A 17 34.89 -22.53 18.32
CA LYS A 17 33.55 -22.49 17.73
C LYS A 17 33.25 -21.03 17.48
N THR A 18 33.65 -20.51 16.32
CA THR A 18 33.05 -19.29 15.81
C THR A 18 31.58 -19.61 15.63
N PRO A 19 30.65 -18.92 16.33
CA PRO A 19 29.27 -18.99 15.93
C PRO A 19 29.23 -18.36 14.53
N ALA A 20 29.09 -19.19 13.51
CA ALA A 20 28.70 -18.75 12.18
C ALA A 20 27.22 -18.33 12.23
N HIS A 21 26.92 -17.29 13.00
CA HIS A 21 25.75 -16.47 12.76
C HIS A 21 26.19 -15.36 11.82
N PHE A 22 26.50 -15.73 10.58
CA PHE A 22 26.28 -14.81 9.48
C PHE A 22 24.77 -14.58 9.46
N SER A 23 24.32 -13.45 9.99
CA SER A 23 22.99 -12.94 9.71
C SER A 23 22.95 -12.70 8.21
N ALA A 24 22.46 -13.67 7.45
CA ALA A 24 22.05 -13.43 6.08
C ALA A 24 21.03 -12.29 6.16
N PHE A 25 21.28 -11.19 5.44
CA PHE A 25 20.20 -10.29 5.11
C PHE A 25 19.16 -11.14 4.37
N GLU A 26 18.01 -11.38 4.99
CA GLU A 26 16.94 -12.11 4.33
C GLU A 26 16.53 -11.33 3.08
N ALA A 27 16.41 -12.01 1.95
CA ALA A 27 15.88 -11.40 0.74
C ALA A 27 14.35 -11.24 0.90
N PRO A 28 13.72 -10.25 0.24
CA PRO A 28 12.27 -10.20 0.14
C PRO A 28 11.74 -11.52 -0.41
N SER A 29 10.62 -12.01 0.14
CA SER A 29 10.00 -13.25 -0.31
C SER A 29 8.50 -13.06 -0.48
N ASN A 30 7.90 -13.81 -1.41
CA ASN A 30 6.44 -13.95 -1.48
C ASN A 30 5.94 -15.19 -0.71
N ASP A 31 6.86 -16.04 -0.26
CA ASP A 31 6.60 -17.28 0.47
C ASP A 31 6.99 -17.12 1.94
N ARG A 32 6.04 -16.60 2.73
CA ARG A 32 6.12 -16.48 4.19
C ARG A 32 4.77 -16.76 4.83
N ALA A 33 4.74 -16.89 6.14
CA ALA A 33 3.50 -17.05 6.91
C ALA A 33 2.81 -15.70 7.11
N TRP A 34 2.17 -15.20 6.05
CA TRP A 34 1.50 -13.89 6.03
C TRP A 34 0.25 -13.82 6.91
N GLU A 35 -0.03 -12.62 7.41
CA GLU A 35 -1.33 -12.26 7.96
C GLU A 35 -2.44 -12.58 6.94
N PRO A 36 -3.60 -13.17 7.34
CA PRO A 36 -4.63 -13.58 6.40
C PRO A 36 -5.08 -12.52 5.39
N SER A 37 -5.24 -11.26 5.81
CA SER A 37 -5.65 -10.16 4.91
C SER A 37 -4.61 -9.78 3.85
N LEU A 38 -3.36 -10.25 4.01
CA LEU A 38 -2.19 -9.94 3.18
C LEU A 38 -1.58 -11.20 2.54
N ALA A 39 -2.23 -12.36 2.72
CA ALA A 39 -1.68 -13.65 2.33
C ALA A 39 -1.73 -13.90 0.81
N VAL A 40 -2.79 -13.44 0.14
CA VAL A 40 -2.97 -13.64 -1.30
C VAL A 40 -2.58 -12.37 -2.06
N LEU A 41 -1.72 -12.54 -3.06
CA LEU A 41 -1.32 -11.47 -3.97
C LEU A 41 -2.37 -11.25 -5.05
N SER A 42 -2.72 -9.99 -5.31
CA SER A 42 -3.46 -9.62 -6.51
C SER A 42 -2.58 -9.79 -7.75
N ARG A 43 -3.21 -10.09 -8.88
CA ARG A 43 -2.56 -10.20 -10.20
C ARG A 43 -3.48 -9.57 -11.24
N ALA A 44 -2.92 -9.06 -12.32
CA ALA A 44 -3.68 -8.64 -13.48
C ALA A 44 -3.16 -9.29 -14.77
N ASP A 45 -4.06 -9.69 -15.65
CA ASP A 45 -3.75 -9.91 -17.07
C ASP A 45 -4.38 -8.75 -17.85
N VAL A 46 -3.58 -8.11 -18.71
CA VAL A 46 -4.03 -7.03 -19.59
C VAL A 46 -3.74 -7.44 -21.01
N ASP A 47 -4.78 -7.57 -21.82
CA ASP A 47 -4.69 -7.83 -23.26
C ASP A 47 -5.42 -6.72 -24.01
N GLN A 48 -4.66 -5.81 -24.61
CA GLN A 48 -5.17 -4.61 -25.28
C GLN A 48 -6.11 -3.79 -24.38
N ASP A 49 -7.41 -3.86 -24.64
CA ASP A 49 -8.48 -3.15 -23.92
C ASP A 49 -9.17 -4.06 -22.89
N HIS A 50 -8.85 -5.34 -22.80
CA HIS A 50 -9.44 -6.26 -21.84
C HIS A 50 -8.54 -6.40 -20.60
N VAL A 51 -9.11 -6.13 -19.42
CA VAL A 51 -8.42 -6.28 -18.14
C VAL A 51 -9.10 -7.37 -17.33
N LYS A 52 -8.29 -8.31 -16.85
CA LYS A 52 -8.69 -9.33 -15.88
C LYS A 52 -7.88 -9.16 -14.60
N LEU A 53 -8.56 -8.84 -13.51
CA LEU A 53 -8.00 -8.79 -12.16
C LEU A 53 -8.30 -10.09 -11.45
N TYR A 54 -7.28 -10.66 -10.82
CA TYR A 54 -7.38 -11.81 -9.95
C TYR A 54 -7.19 -11.41 -8.51
N ASN A 55 -7.92 -12.07 -7.62
CA ASN A 55 -7.83 -11.84 -6.18
C ASN A 55 -8.11 -10.39 -5.78
N VAL A 56 -9.21 -9.82 -6.29
CA VAL A 56 -9.76 -8.57 -5.76
C VAL A 56 -10.32 -8.87 -4.36
N ARG A 57 -9.69 -8.29 -3.35
CA ARG A 57 -9.97 -8.58 -1.94
C ARG A 57 -11.27 -7.92 -1.49
N ARG A 58 -12.00 -8.64 -0.66
CA ARG A 58 -13.16 -8.14 0.07
C ARG A 58 -13.11 -8.67 1.49
N CYS A 59 -12.56 -7.87 2.39
CA CYS A 59 -12.60 -8.13 3.81
C CYS A 59 -13.93 -7.68 4.44
N HIS A 60 -14.50 -8.55 5.26
CA HIS A 60 -15.64 -8.26 6.12
C HIS A 60 -15.16 -8.23 7.57
N TYR A 61 -15.06 -7.02 8.11
CA TYR A 61 -14.54 -6.77 9.45
C TYR A 61 -15.68 -6.79 10.50
N VAL A 62 -15.44 -7.50 11.61
CA VAL A 62 -16.21 -7.41 12.86
C VAL A 62 -15.45 -6.50 13.84
N THR A 63 -14.13 -6.69 13.91
CA THR A 63 -13.17 -5.78 14.55
C THR A 63 -11.95 -5.62 13.64
N GLU A 64 -10.93 -4.86 14.06
CA GLU A 64 -9.67 -4.74 13.31
C GLU A 64 -9.01 -6.11 13.06
N ASP A 65 -8.98 -6.98 14.07
CA ASP A 65 -8.30 -8.28 14.01
C ASP A 65 -9.24 -9.46 13.73
N VAL A 66 -10.56 -9.25 13.78
CA VAL A 66 -11.57 -10.29 13.54
C VAL A 66 -12.30 -9.97 12.25
N TYR A 67 -11.93 -10.67 11.20
CA TYR A 67 -12.48 -10.47 9.86
C TYR A 67 -12.51 -11.77 9.06
N THR A 68 -13.33 -11.78 8.01
CA THR A 68 -13.26 -12.80 6.95
C THR A 68 -12.73 -12.15 5.68
N THR A 69 -11.90 -12.88 4.92
CA THR A 69 -11.33 -12.39 3.66
C THR A 69 -11.88 -13.21 2.52
N GLU A 70 -12.58 -12.56 1.59
CA GLU A 70 -12.99 -13.14 0.32
C GLU A 70 -12.13 -12.56 -0.81
N TYR A 71 -12.00 -13.33 -1.89
CA TYR A 71 -11.34 -12.91 -3.11
C TYR A 71 -12.23 -13.19 -4.31
N ARG A 72 -12.29 -12.24 -5.24
CA ARG A 72 -13.07 -12.37 -6.47
C ARG A 72 -12.25 -11.90 -7.65
N ASP A 73 -12.48 -12.51 -8.79
CA ASP A 73 -11.90 -12.05 -10.05
C ASP A 73 -12.85 -11.04 -10.70
N ARG A 74 -12.30 -10.06 -11.41
CA ARG A 74 -13.07 -9.07 -12.18
C ARG A 74 -12.53 -8.99 -13.59
N GLU A 75 -13.43 -8.94 -14.55
CA GLU A 75 -13.13 -8.74 -15.96
C GLU A 75 -13.91 -7.52 -16.46
N PHE A 76 -13.25 -6.63 -17.19
CA PHE A 76 -13.83 -5.39 -17.72
C PHE A 76 -12.99 -4.82 -18.86
N SER A 77 -13.53 -3.85 -19.59
CA SER A 77 -12.75 -3.09 -20.57
C SER A 77 -11.95 -1.98 -19.86
N LEU A 78 -10.75 -1.67 -20.34
CA LEU A 78 -10.00 -0.50 -19.89
C LEU A 78 -10.79 0.80 -20.07
N ASP A 79 -11.68 0.84 -21.08
CA ASP A 79 -12.63 1.93 -21.29
C ASP A 79 -13.69 2.04 -20.19
N ASP A 80 -13.85 1.04 -19.34
CA ASP A 80 -14.69 1.16 -18.14
C ASP A 80 -14.00 1.98 -17.04
N VAL A 81 -12.68 2.20 -17.08
CA VAL A 81 -11.94 2.96 -16.06
C VAL A 81 -11.99 4.47 -16.37
N GLN A 82 -12.81 5.20 -15.62
CA GLN A 82 -13.20 6.58 -15.97
C GLN A 82 -12.58 7.66 -15.09
N THR A 83 -12.48 7.42 -13.78
CA THR A 83 -11.98 8.41 -12.83
C THR A 83 -10.99 7.78 -11.86
N VAL A 84 -10.21 8.61 -11.17
CA VAL A 84 -9.44 8.16 -10.02
C VAL A 84 -9.64 9.12 -8.85
N ASP A 85 -9.83 8.55 -7.68
CA ASP A 85 -9.86 9.25 -6.41
C ASP A 85 -8.58 8.96 -5.63
N PHE A 86 -7.99 10.00 -5.05
CA PHE A 86 -6.85 9.93 -4.15
C PHE A 86 -7.36 9.88 -2.71
N ILE A 87 -7.00 8.83 -1.98
CA ILE A 87 -7.44 8.63 -0.60
C ILE A 87 -6.29 8.91 0.34
N VAL A 88 -6.55 9.72 1.37
CA VAL A 88 -5.59 10.03 2.44
C VAL A 88 -6.21 9.65 3.78
N VAL A 89 -5.45 8.90 4.57
CA VAL A 89 -5.83 8.48 5.93
C VAL A 89 -4.72 8.88 6.90
N PRO A 90 -4.81 10.06 7.55
CA PRO A 90 -3.84 10.46 8.55
C PRO A 90 -3.82 9.49 9.74
N PHE A 91 -2.63 9.21 10.27
CA PHE A 91 -2.52 8.44 11.51
C PHE A 91 -2.86 9.32 12.71
N LYS A 92 -3.70 8.82 13.63
CA LYS A 92 -4.15 9.58 14.83
C LYS A 92 -3.00 10.18 15.63
N ASP A 93 -2.02 9.35 15.96
CA ASP A 93 -0.92 9.75 16.83
C ASP A 93 0.13 10.59 16.10
N PHE A 94 0.18 10.50 14.76
CA PHE A 94 1.15 11.20 13.93
C PHE A 94 0.48 11.71 12.64
N PRO A 95 -0.36 12.76 12.69
CA PRO A 95 -1.15 13.20 11.52
C PRO A 95 -0.32 13.71 10.35
N SER A 96 0.96 14.02 10.56
CA SER A 96 1.91 14.34 9.49
C SER A 96 2.29 13.11 8.66
N LEU A 97 1.99 11.92 9.15
CA LEU A 97 2.07 10.65 8.47
C LEU A 97 0.66 10.16 8.16
N ALA A 98 0.52 9.52 7.01
CA ALA A 98 -0.75 9.06 6.50
C ALA A 98 -0.54 7.82 5.66
N HIS A 99 -1.59 7.01 5.60
CA HIS A 99 -1.73 6.00 4.57
C HIS A 99 -2.39 6.62 3.35
N THR A 100 -1.83 6.36 2.17
CA THR A 100 -2.36 6.87 0.89
C THR A 100 -2.76 5.72 -0.03
N MET A 101 -3.88 5.88 -0.72
CA MET A 101 -4.46 4.85 -1.59
C MET A 101 -5.06 5.49 -2.84
N LEU A 102 -5.37 4.67 -3.83
CA LEU A 102 -6.14 5.07 -5.01
C LEU A 102 -7.47 4.32 -5.05
N SER A 103 -8.47 4.93 -5.68
CA SER A 103 -9.74 4.29 -5.99
C SER A 103 -10.15 4.65 -7.41
N PHE A 104 -10.19 3.64 -8.29
CA PHE A 104 -10.50 3.81 -9.70
C PHE A 104 -12.00 3.66 -9.91
N GLY A 105 -12.62 4.71 -10.44
CA GLY A 105 -14.05 4.75 -10.70
C GLY A 105 -14.39 4.18 -12.06
N MET A 106 -15.31 3.21 -12.04
CA MET A 106 -15.75 2.47 -13.20
C MET A 106 -16.97 3.14 -13.86
N ALA A 107 -17.22 2.85 -15.13
CA ALA A 107 -18.36 3.37 -15.89
C ALA A 107 -19.72 2.96 -15.30
N ASP A 108 -19.79 1.81 -14.64
CA ASP A 108 -20.98 1.33 -13.91
C ASP A 108 -21.18 1.99 -12.52
N GLY A 109 -20.26 2.88 -12.12
CA GLY A 109 -20.26 3.57 -10.83
C GLY A 109 -19.59 2.80 -9.69
N SER A 110 -19.21 1.53 -9.90
CA SER A 110 -18.39 0.78 -8.95
C SER A 110 -16.99 1.37 -8.84
N GLN A 111 -16.24 0.97 -7.81
CA GLN A 111 -14.89 1.44 -7.57
C GLN A 111 -13.94 0.27 -7.34
N ILE A 112 -12.71 0.38 -7.84
CA ILE A 112 -11.61 -0.56 -7.58
C ILE A 112 -10.57 0.16 -6.74
N GLY A 113 -10.48 -0.21 -5.47
CA GLY A 113 -9.50 0.32 -4.53
C GLY A 113 -8.14 -0.33 -4.74
N VAL A 114 -7.08 0.47 -4.63
CA VAL A 114 -5.69 -0.01 -4.61
C VAL A 114 -4.96 0.59 -3.43
N SER A 115 -4.42 -0.29 -2.59
CA SER A 115 -3.65 0.08 -1.41
C SER A 115 -2.26 -0.52 -1.46
N VAL A 116 -1.25 0.30 -1.24
CA VAL A 116 0.14 -0.14 -1.11
C VAL A 116 0.43 -0.34 0.37
N GLU A 117 0.62 -1.58 0.80
CA GLU A 117 0.72 -1.95 2.21
C GLU A 117 2.10 -2.53 2.54
N ALA A 118 2.49 -2.38 3.80
CA ALA A 118 3.50 -3.25 4.39
C ALA A 118 2.86 -4.64 4.59
N ARG A 119 3.47 -5.67 4.03
CA ARG A 119 3.01 -7.06 4.10
C ARG A 119 3.53 -7.70 5.38
N LEU A 120 2.63 -7.92 6.34
CA LEU A 120 2.96 -8.44 7.66
C LEU A 120 2.91 -9.96 7.69
N GLU A 121 3.86 -10.59 8.39
CA GLU A 121 3.74 -11.98 8.82
C GLU A 121 2.77 -12.11 10.01
N LYS A 122 2.20 -13.29 10.24
CA LYS A 122 1.17 -13.55 11.28
C LYS A 122 1.55 -13.12 12.70
N HIS A 123 2.84 -12.99 12.99
CA HIS A 123 3.36 -12.68 14.31
C HIS A 123 3.84 -11.22 14.43
N GLU A 124 3.65 -10.44 13.37
CA GLU A 124 4.12 -9.08 13.30
C GLU A 124 3.00 -8.08 13.56
N THR A 125 3.36 -7.00 14.23
CA THR A 125 2.51 -5.82 14.39
C THR A 125 3.16 -4.65 13.70
N TYR A 126 2.39 -3.96 12.85
CA TYR A 126 2.87 -2.75 12.23
C TYR A 126 3.00 -1.64 13.28
N SER A 127 4.10 -0.90 13.22
CA SER A 127 4.26 0.34 13.95
C SER A 127 5.06 1.27 13.05
N VAL A 128 4.59 2.49 12.89
CA VAL A 128 5.24 3.51 12.06
C VAL A 128 6.71 3.71 12.48
N ALA A 129 6.98 3.77 13.79
CA ALA A 129 8.33 3.92 14.33
C ALA A 129 9.18 2.65 14.15
N LYS A 130 8.57 1.45 14.24
CA LYS A 130 9.29 0.18 14.01
C LYS A 130 9.46 -0.15 12.54
N GLY A 131 8.61 0.35 11.64
CA GLY A 131 8.69 0.12 10.19
C GLY A 131 9.89 0.78 9.53
N ALA A 132 10.48 1.79 10.17
CA ALA A 132 11.78 2.32 9.76
C ALA A 132 12.96 1.39 10.13
N LEU A 133 12.78 0.46 11.07
CA LEU A 133 13.80 -0.46 11.60
C LEU A 133 13.58 -1.93 11.18
N LYS A 134 12.34 -2.33 10.89
CA LYS A 134 11.95 -3.66 10.42
C LYS A 134 11.79 -3.67 8.91
N GLN A 135 12.20 -4.79 8.30
CA GLN A 135 12.04 -5.03 6.87
C GLN A 135 10.72 -5.79 6.65
N PHE A 136 9.67 -5.08 6.25
CA PHE A 136 8.42 -5.71 5.78
C PHE A 136 8.46 -5.82 4.26
N GLU A 137 7.84 -6.82 3.66
CA GLU A 137 7.64 -6.85 2.21
C GLU A 137 6.58 -5.84 1.76
N LEU A 138 6.66 -5.40 0.51
CA LEU A 138 5.70 -4.51 -0.12
C LEU A 138 4.61 -5.35 -0.81
N ILE A 139 3.34 -4.98 -0.64
CA ILE A 139 2.22 -5.57 -1.38
C ILE A 139 1.29 -4.48 -1.92
N TYR A 140 0.77 -4.70 -3.13
CA TYR A 140 -0.37 -3.96 -3.63
C TYR A 140 -1.63 -4.82 -3.43
N VAL A 141 -2.53 -4.33 -2.58
CA VAL A 141 -3.85 -4.91 -2.38
C VAL A 141 -4.80 -4.23 -3.35
N ILE A 142 -5.36 -4.99 -4.29
CA ILE A 142 -6.53 -4.56 -5.06
C ILE A 142 -7.77 -5.06 -4.34
N ALA A 143 -8.73 -4.17 -4.04
CA ALA A 143 -9.87 -4.49 -3.20
C ALA A 143 -11.14 -3.71 -3.57
N ASP A 144 -12.28 -4.15 -3.05
CA ASP A 144 -13.46 -3.31 -2.97
C ASP A 144 -13.15 -2.03 -2.17
N GLU A 145 -13.61 -0.86 -2.61
CA GLU A 145 -13.34 0.40 -1.90
C GLU A 145 -13.85 0.38 -0.45
N GLN A 146 -14.99 -0.30 -0.21
CA GLN A 146 -15.55 -0.47 1.12
C GLN A 146 -14.63 -1.26 2.05
N ASP A 147 -13.95 -2.31 1.56
CA ASP A 147 -12.95 -3.06 2.35
C ASP A 147 -11.89 -2.09 2.87
N LEU A 148 -11.29 -1.32 1.95
CA LEU A 148 -10.20 -0.42 2.29
C LEU A 148 -10.65 0.65 3.29
N ILE A 149 -11.79 1.31 3.05
CA ILE A 149 -12.25 2.45 3.85
C ILE A 149 -12.80 2.01 5.22
N THR A 150 -13.64 0.98 5.28
CA THR A 150 -14.31 0.59 6.55
C THR A 150 -13.31 0.16 7.62
N LEU A 151 -12.21 -0.52 7.26
CA LEU A 151 -11.13 -0.82 8.20
C LEU A 151 -10.61 0.45 8.90
N ARG A 152 -10.43 1.54 8.14
CA ARG A 152 -9.91 2.80 8.67
C ARG A 152 -10.95 3.56 9.46
N THR A 153 -12.19 3.67 8.98
CA THR A 153 -13.19 4.52 9.63
C THR A 153 -13.83 3.86 10.86
N GLN A 154 -14.14 2.55 10.81
CA GLN A 154 -14.88 1.89 11.90
C GLN A 154 -13.98 1.18 12.90
N HIS A 155 -12.87 0.61 12.44
CA HIS A 155 -12.06 -0.28 13.27
C HIS A 155 -10.78 0.38 13.79
N ARG A 156 -10.20 1.32 13.03
CA ARG A 156 -9.10 2.18 13.50
C ARG A 156 -9.57 3.56 13.97
N ASP A 157 -10.84 3.89 13.70
CA ASP A 157 -11.49 5.16 14.05
C ASP A 157 -10.70 6.39 13.53
N THR A 158 -10.04 6.23 12.37
CA THR A 158 -9.25 7.29 11.72
C THR A 158 -10.08 8.05 10.70
N ASP A 159 -9.77 9.34 10.53
CA ASP A 159 -10.36 10.13 9.46
C ASP A 159 -9.91 9.65 8.09
N VAL A 160 -10.86 9.59 7.15
CA VAL A 160 -10.60 9.23 5.75
C VAL A 160 -11.04 10.37 4.85
N TYR A 161 -10.14 10.79 3.97
CA TYR A 161 -10.38 11.82 2.97
C TYR A 161 -10.31 11.20 1.57
N VAL A 162 -11.33 11.44 0.74
CA VAL A 162 -11.42 10.96 -0.65
C VAL A 162 -11.49 12.17 -1.58
N TYR A 163 -10.46 12.36 -2.38
CA TYR A 163 -10.32 13.51 -3.29
C TYR A 163 -10.44 13.06 -4.75
N ARG A 164 -11.32 13.70 -5.52
CA ARG A 164 -11.33 13.54 -6.98
C ARG A 164 -10.05 14.12 -7.59
N ALA A 165 -9.30 13.29 -8.28
CA ALA A 165 -8.15 13.75 -9.06
C ALA A 165 -8.60 14.51 -10.31
N GLN A 166 -7.85 15.53 -10.68
CA GLN A 166 -7.95 16.21 -11.97
C GLN A 166 -7.08 15.49 -12.99
N ALA A 167 -7.68 14.56 -13.72
CA ALA A 167 -7.04 13.81 -14.78
C ALA A 167 -8.05 13.54 -15.90
N THR A 168 -7.57 13.51 -17.14
CA THR A 168 -8.35 13.01 -18.28
C THR A 168 -8.52 11.49 -18.17
N THR A 169 -9.58 10.93 -18.77
CA THR A 169 -9.80 9.47 -18.79
C THR A 169 -8.57 8.71 -19.29
N THR A 170 -7.90 9.20 -20.33
CA THR A 170 -6.66 8.60 -20.84
C THR A 170 -5.54 8.58 -19.80
N GLN A 171 -5.38 9.64 -18.99
CA GLN A 171 -4.40 9.67 -17.91
C GLN A 171 -4.77 8.71 -16.77
N VAL A 172 -6.07 8.59 -16.46
CA VAL A 172 -6.59 7.65 -15.47
C VAL A 172 -6.29 6.20 -15.89
N GLN A 173 -6.59 5.86 -17.15
CA GLN A 173 -6.32 4.54 -17.72
C GLN A 173 -4.82 4.23 -17.73
N ALA A 174 -3.99 5.19 -18.13
CA ALA A 174 -2.54 5.01 -18.11
C ALA A 174 -2.00 4.79 -16.68
N LEU A 175 -2.53 5.54 -15.69
CA LEU A 175 -2.20 5.33 -14.27
C LEU A 175 -2.63 3.94 -13.79
N PHE A 176 -3.81 3.50 -14.18
CA PHE A 176 -4.32 2.19 -13.83
C PHE A 176 -3.40 1.08 -14.36
N LEU A 177 -3.03 1.13 -15.64
CA LEU A 177 -2.13 0.15 -16.26
C LEU A 177 -0.75 0.12 -15.59
N ASP A 178 -0.17 1.28 -15.27
CA ASP A 178 1.13 1.37 -14.59
C ASP A 178 1.08 0.77 -13.17
N VAL A 179 -0.03 0.99 -12.45
CA VAL A 179 -0.29 0.33 -11.17
C VAL A 179 -0.38 -1.19 -11.33
N LEU A 180 -1.10 -1.70 -12.34
CA LEU A 180 -1.22 -3.15 -12.58
C LEU A 180 0.12 -3.79 -12.97
N GLN A 181 0.96 -3.07 -13.73
CA GLN A 181 2.31 -3.52 -14.03
C GLN A 181 3.13 -3.70 -12.74
N ARG A 182 3.03 -2.76 -11.80
CA ARG A 182 3.71 -2.85 -10.50
C ARG A 182 3.18 -3.98 -9.61
N VAL A 183 1.87 -4.21 -9.61
CA VAL A 183 1.24 -5.38 -8.95
C VAL A 183 1.87 -6.68 -9.46
N ASN A 184 1.94 -6.84 -10.78
CA ASN A 184 2.50 -8.04 -11.39
C ASN A 184 4.01 -8.19 -11.16
N GLN A 185 4.75 -7.08 -11.16
CA GLN A 185 6.18 -7.08 -10.85
C GLN A 185 6.44 -7.64 -9.45
N LEU A 186 5.71 -7.15 -8.43
CA LEU A 186 5.90 -7.61 -7.05
C LEU A 186 5.53 -9.08 -6.86
N GLY A 187 4.62 -9.61 -7.67
CA GLY A 187 4.33 -11.04 -7.72
C GLY A 187 5.51 -11.91 -8.18
N GLN A 188 6.39 -11.37 -9.03
CA GLN A 188 7.55 -12.08 -9.57
C GLN A 188 8.84 -11.75 -8.81
N GLN A 189 8.98 -10.50 -8.39
CA GLN A 189 10.16 -9.93 -7.75
C GLN A 189 9.70 -9.18 -6.50
N PRO A 190 9.57 -9.86 -5.35
CA PRO A 190 9.19 -9.20 -4.11
C PRO A 190 10.24 -8.14 -3.73
N GLU A 191 9.77 -7.08 -3.10
CA GLU A 191 10.60 -5.98 -2.61
C GLU A 191 10.26 -5.68 -1.17
N PHE A 192 11.23 -5.11 -0.42
CA PHE A 192 10.94 -4.59 0.90
C PHE A 192 10.20 -3.24 0.82
N TYR A 193 9.18 -3.11 1.65
CA TYR A 193 8.61 -1.84 2.07
C TYR A 193 9.67 -1.04 2.82
N ASN A 194 9.83 0.22 2.45
CA ASN A 194 10.73 1.15 3.10
C ASN A 194 10.00 2.45 3.37
N THR A 195 9.87 2.83 4.65
CA THR A 195 9.15 4.03 5.08
C THR A 195 9.63 5.32 4.43
N LEU A 196 10.88 5.39 3.92
CA LEU A 196 11.42 6.59 3.28
C LEU A 196 11.43 6.51 1.74
N ALA A 197 11.64 5.32 1.18
CA ALA A 197 11.95 5.16 -0.24
C ALA A 197 10.97 4.26 -1.03
N ASN A 198 10.24 3.37 -0.36
CA ASN A 198 9.35 2.38 -0.98
C ASN A 198 8.13 2.13 -0.09
N ASN A 199 7.34 3.19 0.11
CA ASN A 199 6.11 3.23 0.88
C ASN A 199 4.91 3.54 -0.02
N CYS A 200 3.71 3.59 0.56
CA CYS A 200 2.50 3.95 -0.19
C CYS A 200 2.63 5.24 -0.99
N THR A 201 2.99 6.34 -0.35
CA THR A 201 3.09 7.67 -1.00
C THR A 201 4.20 7.73 -2.05
N THR A 202 5.36 7.12 -1.80
CA THR A 202 6.47 7.07 -2.76
C THR A 202 6.09 6.33 -4.04
N ASN A 203 5.32 5.25 -3.91
CA ASN A 203 4.88 4.44 -5.04
C ASN A 203 3.82 5.19 -5.86
N LEU A 204 2.82 5.82 -5.21
CA LEU A 204 1.88 6.69 -5.92
C LEU A 204 2.59 7.82 -6.66
N ALA A 205 3.60 8.45 -6.04
CA ALA A 205 4.38 9.50 -6.68
C ALA A 205 5.18 9.00 -7.89
N MET A 206 5.76 7.79 -7.78
CA MET A 206 6.46 7.12 -8.89
C MET A 206 5.51 6.91 -10.08
N HIS A 207 4.29 6.43 -9.84
CA HIS A 207 3.31 6.23 -10.91
C HIS A 207 2.93 7.53 -11.62
N ILE A 208 2.67 8.60 -10.85
CA ILE A 208 2.35 9.91 -11.44
C ILE A 208 3.53 10.44 -12.27
N ASN A 209 4.76 10.29 -11.77
CA ASN A 209 5.96 10.75 -12.47
C ASN A 209 6.33 9.88 -13.69
N ALA A 210 5.95 8.59 -13.71
CA ALA A 210 6.12 7.74 -14.88
C ALA A 210 5.27 8.22 -16.06
N LEU A 211 4.05 8.71 -15.79
CA LEU A 211 3.17 9.27 -16.80
C LEU A 211 3.57 10.68 -17.24
N LYS A 212 3.96 11.51 -16.28
CA LYS A 212 4.39 12.89 -16.52
C LYS A 212 5.61 13.19 -15.65
N PRO A 213 6.82 13.07 -16.22
CA PRO A 213 8.06 13.32 -15.49
C PRO A 213 8.07 14.66 -14.76
N ASP A 214 8.72 14.67 -13.60
CA ASP A 214 8.92 15.85 -12.73
C ASP A 214 7.64 16.51 -12.19
N THR A 215 6.49 15.83 -12.25
CA THR A 215 5.22 16.34 -11.68
C THR A 215 5.30 16.46 -10.16
N ILE A 216 5.82 15.43 -9.50
CA ILE A 216 5.98 15.35 -8.04
C ILE A 216 7.48 15.46 -7.72
N PRO A 217 7.94 16.57 -7.14
CA PRO A 217 9.35 16.77 -6.81
C PRO A 217 9.88 15.76 -5.80
N TYR A 218 11.09 15.23 -6.02
CA TYR A 218 11.78 14.43 -5.03
C TYR A 218 12.07 15.25 -3.74
N GLY A 219 11.94 14.63 -2.57
CA GLY A 219 12.55 15.11 -1.32
C GLY A 219 11.62 15.49 -0.16
N MET A 220 10.51 16.23 -0.37
CA MET A 220 9.68 16.69 0.78
C MET A 220 8.37 15.94 0.98
N GLN A 221 7.85 15.29 -0.06
CA GLN A 221 6.50 14.71 -0.03
C GLN A 221 6.51 13.22 0.34
N LEU A 222 7.71 12.63 0.31
CA LEU A 222 8.01 11.25 0.71
C LEU A 222 8.12 11.13 2.24
N LEU A 223 8.38 12.25 2.94
CA LEU A 223 8.64 12.27 4.39
C LEU A 223 7.38 12.53 5.23
N LEU A 224 6.39 13.24 4.69
CA LEU A 224 5.15 13.58 5.42
C LEU A 224 3.90 13.30 4.56
N PRO A 225 3.53 12.01 4.39
CA PRO A 225 2.32 11.62 3.67
C PRO A 225 1.04 12.34 4.12
N GLY A 226 0.96 12.82 5.37
CA GLY A 226 -0.17 13.60 5.87
C GLY A 226 -0.35 14.98 5.24
N HIS A 227 0.61 15.44 4.42
CA HIS A 227 0.51 16.68 3.62
C HIS A 227 0.43 16.42 2.11
N SER A 228 0.25 15.17 1.71
CA SER A 228 0.18 14.76 0.29
C SER A 228 -1.02 15.36 -0.44
N ASP A 229 -2.16 15.54 0.23
CA ASP A 229 -3.34 16.22 -0.31
C ASP A 229 -3.07 17.70 -0.62
N LYS A 230 -2.44 18.42 0.31
CA LYS A 230 -2.06 19.83 0.13
C LYS A 230 -1.02 19.98 -0.97
N LEU A 231 -0.13 19.02 -1.14
CA LEU A 231 0.75 18.97 -2.29
C LEU A 231 -0.04 18.79 -3.59
N GLY A 232 -0.88 17.75 -3.67
CA GLY A 232 -1.68 17.46 -4.87
C GLY A 232 -2.51 18.67 -5.31
N TYR A 233 -3.08 19.39 -4.34
CA TYR A 233 -3.76 20.66 -4.57
C TYR A 233 -2.83 21.73 -5.18
N ARG A 234 -1.63 21.96 -4.61
CA ARG A 234 -0.67 22.93 -5.15
C ARG A 234 -0.16 22.59 -6.55
N LEU A 235 -0.10 21.30 -6.88
CA LEU A 235 0.31 20.80 -8.19
C LEU A 235 -0.85 20.74 -9.21
N ALA A 236 -2.05 21.23 -8.85
CA ALA A 236 -3.27 21.14 -9.66
C ALA A 236 -3.67 19.71 -10.05
N LEU A 237 -3.27 18.72 -9.25
CA LEU A 237 -3.72 17.33 -9.35
C LEU A 237 -5.08 17.12 -8.70
N LEU A 238 -5.52 18.06 -7.85
CA LEU A 238 -6.84 18.09 -7.21
C LEU A 238 -7.59 19.37 -7.63
N ASP A 239 -8.88 19.47 -7.29
CA ASP A 239 -9.71 20.63 -7.61
C ASP A 239 -9.19 21.92 -6.95
N THR A 240 -8.74 22.88 -7.76
CA THR A 240 -8.23 24.19 -7.32
C THR A 240 -9.25 25.32 -7.51
N SER A 241 -10.50 25.01 -7.85
CA SER A 241 -11.57 26.01 -8.02
C SER A 241 -12.09 26.59 -6.69
N VAL A 242 -11.83 25.89 -5.59
CA VAL A 242 -12.19 26.29 -4.22
C VAL A 242 -10.97 26.31 -3.31
N PRO A 243 -10.98 27.09 -2.20
CA PRO A 243 -9.88 27.05 -1.23
C PRO A 243 -9.62 25.63 -0.71
N PHE A 244 -8.36 25.30 -0.46
CA PHE A 244 -7.94 23.96 -0.01
C PHE A 244 -8.72 23.45 1.21
N GLU A 245 -8.95 24.28 2.23
CA GLU A 245 -9.71 23.85 3.42
C GLU A 245 -11.16 23.49 3.09
N THR A 246 -11.76 24.16 2.09
CA THR A 246 -13.09 23.82 1.58
C THR A 246 -13.07 22.48 0.84
N LEU A 247 -12.07 22.24 -0.01
CA LEU A 247 -11.88 20.95 -0.67
C LEU A 247 -11.72 19.82 0.37
N ARG A 248 -10.83 20.02 1.34
CA ARG A 248 -10.53 19.05 2.41
C ARG A 248 -11.76 18.71 3.25
N ALA A 249 -12.56 19.71 3.61
CA ALA A 249 -13.82 19.48 4.32
C ALA A 249 -14.82 18.65 3.49
N ARG A 250 -14.90 18.88 2.17
CA ARG A 250 -15.75 18.08 1.26
C ARG A 250 -15.24 16.66 1.07
N ALA A 251 -13.93 16.47 1.10
CA ALA A 251 -13.28 15.18 0.94
C ALA A 251 -13.39 14.29 2.19
N LEU A 252 -13.68 14.84 3.38
CA LEU A 252 -13.85 14.06 4.60
C LEU A 252 -15.08 13.14 4.49
N VAL A 253 -14.86 11.83 4.41
CA VAL A 253 -15.93 10.84 4.22
C VAL A 253 -16.24 10.01 5.47
N THR A 254 -15.49 10.16 6.57
CA THR A 254 -15.58 9.28 7.76
C THR A 254 -17.02 9.00 8.21
N ALA A 255 -17.80 10.06 8.44
CA ALA A 255 -19.19 9.92 8.88
C ALA A 255 -20.10 9.26 7.82
N LYS A 256 -19.90 9.62 6.54
CA LYS A 256 -20.68 9.06 5.41
C LYS A 256 -20.37 7.58 5.21
N ALA A 257 -19.10 7.20 5.27
CA ALA A 257 -18.64 5.83 5.19
C ALA A 257 -19.22 4.98 6.33
N ASN A 258 -19.19 5.50 7.56
CA ASN A 258 -19.77 4.80 8.70
C ASN A 258 -21.29 4.60 8.55
N ALA A 259 -22.01 5.60 8.04
CA ALA A 259 -23.45 5.51 7.79
C ALA A 259 -23.81 4.60 6.59
N ALA A 260 -22.91 4.45 5.62
CA ALA A 260 -23.12 3.65 4.43
C ALA A 260 -22.62 2.20 4.56
N ASN A 261 -22.02 1.82 5.70
CA ASN A 261 -21.41 0.50 5.86
C ASN A 261 -22.43 -0.62 5.62
N GLY A 262 -22.01 -1.62 4.85
CA GLY A 262 -22.83 -2.75 4.41
C GLY A 262 -23.74 -2.47 3.23
N SER A 263 -23.81 -1.23 2.74
CA SER A 263 -24.69 -0.86 1.62
C SER A 263 -24.04 -1.17 0.27
N ALA A 264 -24.83 -1.71 -0.67
CA ALA A 264 -24.36 -1.99 -2.04
C ALA A 264 -23.95 -0.72 -2.82
N ASP A 265 -24.46 0.45 -2.41
CA ASP A 265 -24.13 1.76 -2.99
C ASP A 265 -23.14 2.56 -2.13
N PHE A 266 -22.33 1.91 -1.30
CA PHE A 266 -21.33 2.51 -0.40
C PHE A 266 -20.52 3.62 -1.08
N SER A 267 -19.84 3.28 -2.19
CA SER A 267 -18.98 4.21 -2.94
C SER A 267 -19.70 5.45 -3.43
N ARG A 268 -20.97 5.32 -3.82
CA ARG A 268 -21.79 6.47 -4.23
C ARG A 268 -22.11 7.36 -3.03
N ARG A 269 -22.51 6.76 -1.91
CA ARG A 269 -22.93 7.51 -0.70
C ARG A 269 -21.80 8.31 -0.07
N ILE A 270 -20.57 7.82 -0.09
CA ILE A 270 -19.44 8.58 0.49
C ILE A 270 -19.09 9.84 -0.33
N ARG A 271 -19.56 9.92 -1.58
CA ARG A 271 -19.33 11.05 -2.51
C ARG A 271 -20.52 12.03 -2.61
N GLN A 272 -21.60 11.79 -1.86
CA GLN A 272 -22.78 12.68 -1.76
C GLN A 272 -22.67 13.53 -0.50
#